data_AF-A0A8H7KVC5-F1
#
_entry.id   AF-A0A8H7KVC5-F1
#
_cell.length_a   1.000
_cell.length_b   1.000
_cell.length_c   1.000
_cell.angle_alpha   90.00
_cell.angle_beta   90.00
_cell.angle_gamma   90.00
#
_symmetry.space_group_name_H-M   'P 1'
#
loop_
_entity.id
_entity.type
_entity.pdbx_description
1 polymer ?
#
loop_
_entity_poly.entity_id
_entity_poly.type
_entity_poly.pdbx_seq_one_letter_code
_entity_poly.pdbx_strand_id
1 'polypeptide(L)'
;MLGLGVDSAAALVGALVISAIDITTQKVSIGNSDTRTNGPLSNILGQAPGLFDKAAHSKFEVDGSVAYTDSAFAPDGNTNHFNSSKWATAVQVAQTNNGLFGPEWLAGEQPAIAFYAGEGFIPTTMPSADSSGVVGPPIIATISAFFGVTDNGDGTYTKGPEKLPPTPYPNDIWYRRSVPVTAAEIFGLGVQAYLVHPVIFGSNSGKGNSFTGRQAAPQRK
;
A
#
# COMPACT_ATOMS: atom_id res chain seq x y z
N MET A 1 -0.99 1.15 -18.74
CA MET A 1 -2.01 1.23 -17.66
C MET A 1 -2.11 -0.12 -16.96
N LEU A 2 -2.18 -0.16 -15.63
CA LEU A 2 -1.93 -1.34 -14.78
C LEU A 2 -3.00 -2.44 -14.75
N GLY A 3 -4.16 -2.25 -15.39
CA GLY A 3 -5.26 -3.20 -15.19
C GLY A 3 -6.49 -2.61 -14.53
N LEU A 4 -6.49 -1.39 -14.02
CA LEU A 4 -7.59 -0.92 -13.17
C LEU A 4 -8.91 -0.78 -13.91
N GLY A 5 -9.98 -1.30 -13.30
CA GLY A 5 -11.36 -1.01 -13.64
C GLY A 5 -11.71 0.45 -13.31
N VAL A 6 -12.81 0.93 -13.88
CA VAL A 6 -13.29 2.30 -13.64
C VAL A 6 -13.66 2.50 -12.16
N ASP A 7 -14.18 1.48 -11.52
CA ASP A 7 -14.56 1.48 -10.10
C ASP A 7 -13.34 1.59 -9.17
N SER A 8 -12.29 0.81 -9.40
CA SER A 8 -11.05 0.89 -8.61
C SER A 8 -10.32 2.21 -8.85
N ALA A 9 -10.27 2.69 -10.10
CA ALA A 9 -9.72 4.01 -10.41
C ALA A 9 -10.51 5.14 -9.70
N ALA A 10 -11.85 5.08 -9.74
CA ALA A 10 -12.71 6.06 -9.07
C ALA A 10 -12.54 6.03 -7.55
N ALA A 11 -12.41 4.84 -6.94
CA ALA A 11 -12.15 4.71 -5.50
C ALA A 11 -10.81 5.36 -5.10
N LEU A 12 -9.74 5.11 -5.86
CA LEU A 12 -8.43 5.73 -5.61
C LEU A 12 -8.47 7.26 -5.80
N VAL A 13 -9.10 7.74 -6.87
CA VAL A 13 -9.25 9.19 -7.10
C VAL A 13 -10.07 9.84 -5.98
N GLY A 14 -11.17 9.20 -5.54
CA GLY A 14 -11.96 9.67 -4.41
C GLY A 14 -11.14 9.79 -3.13
N ALA A 15 -10.30 8.80 -2.83
CA ALA A 15 -9.37 8.84 -1.69
C ALA A 15 -8.34 9.98 -1.81
N LEU A 16 -7.83 10.25 -3.01
CA LEU A 16 -6.90 11.37 -3.25
C LEU A 16 -7.59 12.73 -3.05
N VAL A 17 -8.84 12.86 -3.50
CA VAL A 17 -9.60 14.12 -3.39
C VAL A 17 -9.82 14.54 -1.95
N ILE A 18 -10.10 13.60 -1.05
CA ILE A 18 -10.36 13.91 0.37
C ILE A 18 -9.09 14.11 1.20
N SER A 19 -7.91 13.78 0.66
CA SER A 19 -6.68 13.69 1.46
C SER A 19 -5.57 14.67 1.04
N ALA A 20 -5.31 14.82 -0.27
CA ALA A 20 -4.04 15.37 -0.75
C ALA A 20 -4.14 16.20 -2.04
N ILE A 21 -5.31 16.29 -2.68
CA ILE A 21 -5.46 17.07 -3.90
C ILE A 21 -5.52 18.57 -3.59
N ASP A 22 -4.87 19.39 -4.41
CA ASP A 22 -5.25 20.80 -4.52
C ASP A 22 -6.48 20.89 -5.40
N ILE A 23 -7.62 21.26 -4.82
CA ILE A 23 -8.91 21.26 -5.53
C ILE A 23 -8.97 22.28 -6.69
N THR A 24 -8.10 23.28 -6.69
CA THR A 24 -8.10 24.35 -7.69
C THR A 24 -7.26 24.01 -8.90
N THR A 25 -6.18 23.24 -8.72
CA THR A 25 -5.35 22.75 -9.84
C THR A 25 -5.68 21.32 -10.24
N GLN A 26 -6.40 20.58 -9.40
CA GLN A 26 -6.63 19.14 -9.52
C GLN A 26 -5.33 18.32 -9.56
N LYS A 27 -4.26 18.85 -8.97
CA LYS A 27 -2.95 18.17 -8.88
C LYS A 27 -2.75 17.59 -7.49
N VAL A 28 -1.99 16.50 -7.45
CA VAL A 28 -1.52 15.85 -6.21
C VAL A 28 -0.04 15.51 -6.38
N SER A 29 0.72 15.60 -5.30
CA SER A 29 2.09 15.07 -5.25
C SER A 29 2.02 13.64 -4.75
N ILE A 30 2.54 12.70 -5.54
CA ILE A 30 2.67 11.28 -5.14
C ILE A 30 3.86 11.03 -4.19
N GLY A 31 4.56 12.09 -3.76
CA GLY A 31 5.69 12.08 -2.83
C GLY A 31 5.42 12.99 -1.64
N ASN A 32 6.45 13.75 -1.23
CA ASN A 32 6.31 14.84 -0.26
C ASN A 32 5.56 16.04 -0.86
N SER A 33 5.17 16.99 -0.02
CA SER A 33 4.53 18.25 -0.47
C SER A 33 5.41 18.96 -1.50
N ASP A 34 4.80 19.33 -2.64
CA ASP A 34 5.49 19.97 -3.75
C ASP A 34 4.74 21.21 -4.27
N THR A 35 5.41 22.35 -4.36
CA THR A 35 4.78 23.62 -4.77
C THR A 35 4.25 23.61 -6.20
N ARG A 36 4.64 22.65 -7.04
CA ARG A 36 4.09 22.45 -8.39
C ARG A 36 2.60 22.04 -8.38
N THR A 37 2.08 21.60 -7.24
CA THR A 37 0.63 21.31 -7.06
C THR A 37 -0.17 22.55 -6.69
N ASN A 38 0.48 23.62 -6.22
CA ASN A 38 -0.20 24.82 -5.72
C ASN A 38 -1.04 25.51 -6.80
N GLY A 39 -2.23 25.95 -6.40
CA GLY A 39 -3.13 26.77 -7.18
C GLY A 39 -3.45 28.12 -6.54
N PRO A 40 -4.45 28.83 -7.11
CA PRO A 40 -4.79 30.19 -6.68
C PRO A 40 -5.16 30.33 -5.21
N LEU A 41 -5.68 29.27 -4.57
CA LEU A 41 -6.08 29.29 -3.15
C LEU A 41 -5.00 28.80 -2.19
N SER A 42 -3.89 28.22 -2.66
CA SER A 42 -2.88 27.62 -1.76
C SER A 42 -2.19 28.67 -0.88
N ASN A 43 -2.13 29.92 -1.30
CA ASN A 43 -1.58 31.02 -0.48
C ASN A 43 -2.49 31.41 0.69
N ILE A 44 -3.79 31.05 0.63
CA ILE A 44 -4.80 31.40 1.65
C ILE A 44 -5.13 30.17 2.50
N LEU A 45 -5.31 29.01 1.87
CA LEU A 45 -5.70 27.75 2.53
C LEU A 45 -4.51 26.89 2.95
N GLY A 46 -3.29 27.27 2.54
CA GLY A 46 -2.12 26.41 2.63
C GLY A 46 -2.00 25.47 1.43
N GLN A 47 -0.79 24.93 1.26
CA GLN A 47 -0.50 23.94 0.24
C GLN A 47 -1.12 22.59 0.59
N ALA A 48 -1.75 21.93 -0.39
CA ALA A 48 -2.21 20.56 -0.25
C ALA A 48 -0.99 19.63 -0.01
N PRO A 49 -1.05 18.74 1.00
CA PRO A 49 0.09 17.89 1.33
C PRO A 49 0.30 16.80 0.27
N GLY A 50 1.54 16.36 0.08
CA GLY A 50 1.84 15.17 -0.72
C GLY A 50 1.50 13.87 0.03
N LEU A 51 1.31 12.76 -0.70
CA LEU A 51 0.85 11.48 -0.11
C LEU A 51 1.74 10.91 1.01
N PHE A 52 3.04 11.22 1.01
CA PHE A 52 4.01 10.75 2.01
C PHE A 52 4.51 11.86 2.94
N ASP A 53 3.92 13.05 2.84
CA ASP A 53 4.21 14.15 3.75
C ASP A 53 3.57 13.89 5.11
N LYS A 54 4.26 14.25 6.20
CA LYS A 54 3.71 14.17 7.56
C LYS A 54 2.33 14.84 7.73
N ALA A 55 2.02 15.87 6.94
CA ALA A 55 0.73 16.55 6.98
C ALA A 55 -0.42 15.74 6.32
N ALA A 56 -0.09 14.71 5.52
CA ALA A 56 -1.03 13.74 4.96
C ALA A 56 -1.15 12.45 5.80
N HIS A 57 -0.28 12.27 6.80
CA HIS A 57 -0.32 11.12 7.68
C HIS A 57 -1.70 10.98 8.35
N SER A 58 -2.21 9.75 8.43
CA SER A 58 -3.57 9.39 8.86
C SER A 58 -4.72 9.89 7.98
N LYS A 59 -4.45 10.48 6.80
CA LYS A 59 -5.48 10.86 5.81
C LYS A 59 -5.45 9.98 4.57
N PHE A 60 -4.25 9.67 4.07
CA PHE A 60 -4.03 8.73 2.96
C PHE A 60 -3.04 7.66 3.38
N GLU A 61 -1.83 8.07 3.76
CA GLU A 61 -0.83 7.18 4.33
C GLU A 61 -1.11 6.93 5.82
N VAL A 62 -0.84 5.71 6.29
CA VAL A 62 -1.15 5.20 7.62
C VAL A 62 0.00 4.33 8.18
N ASP A 63 0.16 4.33 9.50
CA ASP A 63 1.15 3.50 10.22
C ASP A 63 0.96 2.03 9.94
N GLY A 64 2.05 1.26 9.80
CA GLY A 64 2.01 -0.20 9.58
C GLY A 64 2.40 -0.65 8.18
N SER A 65 2.79 0.27 7.30
CA SER A 65 3.15 -0.03 5.90
C SER A 65 4.21 -1.14 5.75
N VAL A 66 4.00 -2.08 4.84
CA VAL A 66 4.91 -3.23 4.55
C VAL A 66 6.39 -2.86 4.41
N ALA A 67 6.71 -1.77 3.69
CA ALA A 67 8.07 -1.47 3.26
C ALA A 67 8.64 -0.17 3.83
N TYR A 68 7.84 0.62 4.54
CA TYR A 68 8.17 2.00 4.92
C TYR A 68 8.03 2.24 6.42
N THR A 69 8.88 3.13 6.93
CA THR A 69 8.92 3.50 8.34
C THR A 69 7.72 4.38 8.70
N ASP A 70 7.04 4.03 9.79
CA ASP A 70 5.89 4.79 10.30
C ASP A 70 6.32 6.22 10.72
N SER A 71 5.40 7.19 10.60
CA SER A 71 5.71 8.61 10.79
C SER A 71 6.35 8.91 12.16
N ALA A 72 5.86 8.24 13.21
CA ALA A 72 6.37 8.42 14.57
C ALA A 72 7.84 7.99 14.77
N PHE A 73 8.38 7.17 13.87
CA PHE A 73 9.77 6.69 13.92
C PHE A 73 10.66 7.33 12.84
N ALA A 74 10.07 8.11 11.93
CA ALA A 74 10.82 8.82 10.91
C ALA A 74 11.44 10.12 11.47
N PRO A 75 12.72 10.42 11.15
CA PRO A 75 13.41 11.60 11.71
C PRO A 75 12.79 12.94 11.29
N ASP A 76 12.14 12.99 10.12
CA ASP A 76 11.44 14.17 9.58
C ASP A 76 9.91 14.05 9.65
N GLY A 77 9.40 12.92 10.16
CA GLY A 77 7.99 12.56 10.20
C GLY A 77 7.38 12.14 8.86
N ASN A 78 8.13 12.20 7.75
CA ASN A 78 7.63 11.75 6.45
C ASN A 78 7.69 10.22 6.37
N THR A 79 6.85 9.63 5.52
CA THR A 79 6.63 8.17 5.51
C THR A 79 7.17 7.49 4.25
N ASN A 80 8.04 8.18 3.51
CA ASN A 80 8.72 7.67 2.32
C ASN A 80 10.07 6.99 2.59
N HIS A 81 10.42 6.74 3.86
CA HIS A 81 11.69 6.10 4.23
C HIS A 81 11.59 4.59 4.18
N PHE A 82 12.18 4.00 3.14
CA PHE A 82 12.27 2.55 3.00
C PHE A 82 12.94 1.91 4.23
N ASN A 83 12.38 0.81 4.70
CA ASN A 83 12.86 0.07 5.86
C ASN A 83 13.17 -1.37 5.48
N SER A 84 14.47 -1.68 5.37
CA SER A 84 14.95 -3.02 5.03
C SER A 84 14.43 -4.09 5.99
N SER A 85 14.30 -3.79 7.28
CA SER A 85 13.86 -4.77 8.28
C SER A 85 12.37 -5.06 8.16
N LYS A 86 11.52 -4.06 7.89
CA LYS A 86 10.09 -4.29 7.63
C LYS A 86 9.90 -5.13 6.37
N TRP A 87 10.62 -4.80 5.30
CA TRP A 87 10.58 -5.61 4.08
C TRP A 87 11.07 -7.05 4.29
N ALA A 88 12.10 -7.25 5.11
CA ALA A 88 12.57 -8.58 5.47
C ALA A 88 11.48 -9.42 6.17
N THR A 89 10.72 -8.81 7.08
CA THR A 89 9.55 -9.45 7.71
C THR A 89 8.51 -9.83 6.67
N ALA A 90 8.16 -8.92 5.76
CA ALA A 90 7.19 -9.19 4.69
C ALA A 90 7.59 -10.38 3.81
N VAL A 91 8.87 -10.45 3.42
CA VAL A 91 9.40 -11.59 2.65
C VAL A 91 9.37 -12.87 3.48
N GLN A 92 9.73 -12.83 4.76
CA GLN A 92 9.71 -14.00 5.65
C GLN A 92 8.29 -14.56 5.82
N VAL A 93 7.29 -13.68 6.00
CA VAL A 93 5.88 -14.08 6.07
C VAL A 93 5.46 -14.72 4.75
N ALA A 94 5.82 -14.12 3.60
CA ALA A 94 5.51 -14.70 2.29
C ALA A 94 6.18 -16.08 2.11
N GLN A 95 7.45 -16.24 2.49
CA GLN A 95 8.18 -17.51 2.41
C GLN A 95 7.54 -18.62 3.24
N THR A 96 7.03 -18.27 4.43
CA THR A 96 6.29 -19.21 5.30
C THR A 96 4.95 -19.62 4.67
N ASN A 97 4.40 -18.76 3.81
CA ASN A 97 3.16 -18.95 3.08
C ASN A 97 3.40 -19.25 1.59
N ASN A 98 4.24 -20.26 1.32
CA ASN A 98 4.54 -20.79 -0.03
C ASN A 98 5.18 -19.78 -1.01
N GLY A 99 5.83 -18.75 -0.49
CA GLY A 99 6.46 -17.70 -1.30
C GLY A 99 5.47 -16.69 -1.90
N LEU A 100 4.27 -16.58 -1.33
CA LEU A 100 3.16 -15.78 -1.88
C LEU A 100 2.81 -14.60 -0.98
N PHE A 101 2.54 -13.46 -1.61
CA PHE A 101 1.87 -12.30 -1.00
C PHE A 101 0.33 -12.51 -1.03
N GLY A 102 -0.14 -13.62 -0.44
CA GLY A 102 -1.56 -14.01 -0.42
C GLY A 102 -2.35 -13.54 0.83
N PRO A 103 -3.57 -14.05 1.04
CA PRO A 103 -4.37 -13.75 2.23
C PRO A 103 -3.65 -14.03 3.56
N GLU A 104 -2.88 -15.12 3.63
CA GLU A 104 -2.11 -15.50 4.83
C GLU A 104 -0.94 -14.54 5.09
N TRP A 105 -0.34 -14.01 4.02
CA TRP A 105 0.68 -12.98 4.13
C TRP A 105 0.09 -11.68 4.64
N LEU A 106 -1.00 -11.23 4.03
CA LEU A 106 -1.71 -10.01 4.43
C LEU A 106 -2.22 -10.10 5.88
N ALA A 107 -2.64 -11.29 6.32
CA ALA A 107 -3.05 -11.53 7.70
C ALA A 107 -1.88 -11.45 8.70
N GLY A 108 -0.66 -11.79 8.28
CA GLY A 108 0.55 -11.75 9.10
C GLY A 108 1.18 -10.37 9.23
N GLU A 109 0.95 -9.46 8.26
CA GLU A 109 1.68 -8.20 8.13
C GLU A 109 1.12 -6.99 8.91
N GLN A 110 -0.07 -7.04 9.56
CA GLN A 110 -0.60 -6.16 10.66
C GLN A 110 -2.13 -5.85 10.54
N PRO A 111 -2.81 -5.38 11.62
CA PRO A 111 -4.27 -5.41 11.76
C PRO A 111 -5.02 -4.07 11.52
N ALA A 112 -4.72 -3.29 10.47
CA ALA A 112 -5.51 -2.07 10.17
C ALA A 112 -6.43 -2.22 8.95
N ILE A 113 -7.66 -1.70 9.04
CA ILE A 113 -8.66 -1.78 7.96
C ILE A 113 -8.21 -1.13 6.65
N ALA A 114 -7.39 -0.07 6.75
CA ALA A 114 -6.77 0.58 5.61
C ALA A 114 -5.79 -0.35 4.87
N PHE A 115 -5.17 -1.31 5.57
CA PHE A 115 -4.25 -2.28 4.97
C PHE A 115 -4.98 -3.44 4.29
N TYR A 116 -6.08 -3.92 4.85
CA TYR A 116 -6.89 -4.95 4.17
C TYR A 116 -7.32 -4.50 2.76
N ALA A 117 -7.56 -3.20 2.55
CA ALA A 117 -7.83 -2.63 1.23
C ALA A 117 -6.57 -2.22 0.45
N GLY A 118 -5.66 -1.47 1.09
CA GLY A 118 -4.49 -0.89 0.43
C GLY A 118 -3.41 -1.91 0.08
N GLU A 119 -3.13 -2.86 0.97
CA GLU A 119 -2.13 -3.90 0.73
C GLU A 119 -2.66 -5.02 -0.15
N GLY A 120 -3.98 -5.18 -0.25
CA GLY A 120 -4.59 -6.05 -1.25
C GLY A 120 -4.37 -5.57 -2.69
N PHE A 121 -4.06 -4.29 -2.90
CA PHE A 121 -3.86 -3.72 -4.24
C PHE A 121 -2.70 -4.35 -4.99
N ILE A 122 -1.52 -4.44 -4.36
CA ILE A 122 -0.30 -4.89 -5.04
C ILE A 122 -0.35 -6.38 -5.42
N PRO A 123 -0.71 -7.31 -4.52
CA PRO A 123 -0.87 -8.71 -4.87
C PRO A 123 -2.00 -8.98 -5.86
N THR A 124 -3.00 -8.09 -5.92
CA THR A 124 -4.07 -8.21 -6.92
C THR A 124 -3.63 -7.67 -8.28
N THR A 125 -2.77 -6.65 -8.36
CA THR A 125 -2.50 -5.93 -9.62
C THR A 125 -1.19 -6.32 -10.28
N MET A 126 -0.16 -6.62 -9.51
CA MET A 126 1.20 -6.83 -10.02
C MET A 126 1.56 -8.23 -10.51
N PRO A 127 0.86 -9.33 -10.16
CA PRO A 127 1.13 -10.61 -10.79
C PRO A 127 0.98 -10.51 -12.31
N SER A 128 1.96 -11.06 -13.04
CA SER A 128 1.90 -11.07 -14.50
C SER A 128 0.82 -12.02 -14.98
N ALA A 129 0.12 -11.62 -16.03
CA ALA A 129 -0.67 -12.55 -16.81
C ALA A 129 0.21 -13.40 -17.73
N ASP A 130 -0.31 -14.54 -18.18
CA ASP A 130 0.24 -15.31 -19.29
C ASP A 130 -0.31 -14.79 -20.64
N SER A 131 0.13 -15.42 -21.74
CA SER A 131 -0.32 -15.07 -23.10
C SER A 131 -1.83 -15.25 -23.35
N SER A 132 -2.52 -16.01 -22.50
CA SER A 132 -3.98 -16.21 -22.55
C SER A 132 -4.73 -15.20 -21.66
N GLY A 133 -4.01 -14.36 -20.91
CA GLY A 133 -4.57 -13.38 -20.00
C GLY A 133 -4.86 -13.92 -18.60
N VAL A 134 -4.49 -15.18 -18.31
CA VAL A 134 -4.62 -15.78 -16.97
C VAL A 134 -3.55 -15.22 -16.06
N VAL A 135 -3.96 -14.71 -14.90
CA VAL A 135 -3.07 -14.06 -13.94
C VAL A 135 -2.34 -15.11 -13.10
N GLY A 136 -1.01 -15.01 -13.04
CA GLY A 136 -0.18 -15.85 -12.17
C GLY A 136 -0.26 -15.48 -10.68
N PRO A 137 0.42 -16.22 -9.80
CA PRO A 137 0.41 -15.93 -8.37
C PRO A 137 1.25 -14.69 -7.98
N PRO A 138 0.95 -14.03 -6.85
CA PRO A 138 1.71 -12.87 -6.35
C PRO A 138 3.01 -13.30 -5.65
N ILE A 139 4.00 -13.72 -6.45
CA ILE A 139 5.28 -14.21 -5.94
C ILE A 139 6.22 -13.07 -5.51
N ILE A 140 7.10 -13.37 -4.56
CA ILE A 140 8.11 -12.42 -4.03
C ILE A 140 8.86 -11.70 -5.14
N ALA A 141 9.36 -12.41 -6.16
CA ALA A 141 10.13 -11.79 -7.25
C ALA A 141 9.37 -10.67 -7.96
N THR A 142 8.07 -10.88 -8.22
CA THR A 142 7.23 -9.91 -8.91
C THR A 142 6.95 -8.70 -8.04
N ILE A 143 6.61 -8.93 -6.77
CA ILE A 143 6.27 -7.85 -5.84
C ILE A 143 7.51 -7.03 -5.48
N SER A 144 8.65 -7.67 -5.21
CA SER A 144 9.95 -7.00 -4.98
C SER A 144 10.34 -6.12 -6.15
N ALA A 145 10.18 -6.60 -7.40
CA ALA A 145 10.50 -5.80 -8.57
C ALA A 145 9.62 -4.56 -8.71
N PHE A 146 8.31 -4.67 -8.41
CA PHE A 146 7.41 -3.51 -8.37
C PHE A 146 7.88 -2.46 -7.37
N PHE A 147 8.16 -2.88 -6.13
CA PHE A 147 8.70 -2.00 -5.10
C PHE A 147 10.14 -1.54 -5.39
N GLY A 148 10.80 -2.05 -6.44
CA GLY A 148 12.18 -1.73 -6.75
C GLY A 148 13.15 -2.21 -5.67
N VAL A 149 12.83 -3.28 -4.95
CA VAL A 149 13.63 -3.79 -3.85
C VAL A 149 14.52 -4.94 -4.32
N THR A 150 15.80 -4.89 -3.96
CA THR A 150 16.79 -5.93 -4.26
C THR A 150 17.22 -6.61 -2.96
N ASP A 151 17.21 -7.94 -2.95
CA ASP A 151 17.80 -8.75 -1.87
C ASP A 151 19.32 -8.74 -2.00
N ASN A 152 20.01 -8.39 -0.92
CA ASN A 152 21.48 -8.35 -0.88
C ASN A 152 22.11 -9.73 -0.59
N GLY A 153 21.29 -10.75 -0.27
CA GLY A 153 21.72 -12.12 0.03
C GLY A 153 22.18 -12.36 1.47
N ASP A 154 22.12 -11.34 2.32
CA ASP A 154 22.50 -11.38 3.74
C ASP A 154 21.32 -11.11 4.69
N GLY A 155 20.09 -11.15 4.17
CA GLY A 155 18.86 -10.82 4.89
C GLY A 155 18.55 -9.32 4.92
N THR A 156 19.39 -8.48 4.29
CA THR A 156 19.11 -7.05 4.08
C THR A 156 18.67 -6.77 2.65
N TYR A 157 18.01 -5.63 2.47
CA TYR A 157 17.39 -5.23 1.23
C TYR A 157 17.73 -3.79 0.89
N THR A 158 17.88 -3.53 -0.40
CA THR A 158 18.19 -2.20 -0.94
C THR A 158 17.04 -1.69 -1.78
N LYS A 159 16.64 -0.43 -1.55
CA LYS A 159 15.66 0.27 -2.39
C LYS A 159 16.34 0.85 -3.63
N GLY A 160 15.81 0.50 -4.79
CA GLY A 160 16.10 1.10 -6.08
C GLY A 160 14.85 1.70 -6.72
N PRO A 161 14.93 1.99 -8.03
CA PRO A 161 13.80 2.48 -8.81
C PRO A 161 12.67 1.45 -8.89
N GLU A 162 11.44 1.91 -8.68
CA GLU A 162 10.23 1.12 -8.92
C GLU A 162 10.07 0.88 -10.42
N LYS A 163 9.68 -0.33 -10.79
CA LYS A 163 9.51 -0.72 -12.18
C LYS A 163 8.48 -1.81 -12.31
N LEU A 164 7.87 -1.93 -13.48
CA LEU A 164 7.02 -3.09 -13.74
C LEU A 164 7.86 -4.37 -13.61
N PRO A 165 7.32 -5.44 -12.98
CA PRO A 165 8.11 -6.63 -12.69
C PRO A 165 8.56 -7.35 -13.95
N PRO A 166 9.87 -7.56 -14.20
CA PRO A 166 10.27 -8.52 -15.21
C PRO A 166 9.92 -9.94 -14.72
N THR A 167 9.24 -10.75 -15.53
CA THR A 167 9.07 -12.17 -15.24
C THR A 167 10.38 -12.91 -15.53
N PRO A 168 10.84 -13.86 -14.70
CA PRO A 168 11.85 -14.81 -15.16
C PRO A 168 11.22 -15.77 -16.18
N TYR A 169 11.58 -15.61 -17.46
CA TYR A 169 11.39 -16.52 -18.60
C TYR A 169 9.94 -17.00 -18.93
N PRO A 170 9.55 -17.10 -20.22
CA PRO A 170 10.44 -17.14 -21.37
C PRO A 170 10.91 -15.80 -21.95
N ASN A 171 10.24 -14.67 -21.71
CA ASN A 171 10.42 -13.49 -22.57
C ASN A 171 10.63 -12.13 -21.87
N ASP A 172 10.93 -12.07 -20.57
CA ASP A 172 11.20 -10.79 -19.85
C ASP A 172 10.09 -9.72 -19.97
N ILE A 173 8.84 -10.13 -20.21
CA ILE A 173 7.72 -9.22 -20.41
C ILE A 173 6.69 -9.45 -19.32
N TRP A 174 6.43 -8.39 -18.54
CA TRP A 174 5.23 -8.32 -17.72
C TRP A 174 4.01 -8.14 -18.61
N TYR A 175 3.03 -9.04 -18.48
CA TYR A 175 1.74 -8.86 -19.13
C TYR A 175 0.73 -8.34 -18.12
N ARG A 176 0.11 -7.22 -18.49
CA ARG A 176 -1.11 -6.76 -17.84
C ARG A 176 -2.19 -7.83 -18.04
N ARG A 177 -2.95 -8.10 -16.99
CA ARG A 177 -4.24 -8.79 -17.06
C ARG A 177 -5.17 -8.24 -18.14
N SER A 178 -5.92 -9.15 -18.77
CA SER A 178 -6.94 -8.83 -19.77
C SER A 178 -8.26 -8.35 -19.15
N VAL A 179 -8.58 -8.84 -17.95
CA VAL A 179 -9.75 -8.43 -17.17
C VAL A 179 -9.38 -7.29 -16.21
N PRO A 180 -10.13 -6.19 -16.17
CA PRO A 180 -9.81 -5.10 -15.26
C PRO A 180 -9.95 -5.45 -13.76
N VAL A 181 -9.06 -4.93 -12.92
CA VAL A 181 -9.12 -5.07 -11.46
C VAL A 181 -10.25 -4.21 -10.92
N THR A 182 -11.21 -4.85 -10.27
CA THR A 182 -12.29 -4.15 -9.58
C THR A 182 -11.90 -3.78 -8.17
N ALA A 183 -12.57 -2.78 -7.61
CA ALA A 183 -12.45 -2.47 -6.20
C ALA A 183 -12.85 -3.69 -5.34
N ALA A 184 -13.89 -4.43 -5.76
CA ALA A 184 -14.36 -5.61 -5.07
C ALA A 184 -13.30 -6.73 -4.95
N GLU A 185 -12.49 -6.96 -5.98
CA GLU A 185 -11.38 -7.93 -5.92
C GLU A 185 -10.32 -7.49 -4.90
N ILE A 186 -9.93 -6.21 -4.92
CA ILE A 186 -8.94 -5.64 -3.98
C ILE A 186 -9.44 -5.78 -2.53
N PHE A 187 -10.68 -5.37 -2.26
CA PHE A 187 -11.29 -5.49 -0.93
C PHE A 187 -11.53 -6.95 -0.53
N GLY A 188 -11.83 -7.82 -1.50
CA GLY A 188 -12.06 -9.24 -1.28
C GLY A 188 -10.83 -9.94 -0.69
N LEU A 189 -9.63 -9.61 -1.15
CA LEU A 189 -8.38 -10.11 -0.57
C LEU A 189 -8.22 -9.66 0.90
N GLY A 190 -8.57 -8.42 1.20
CA GLY A 190 -8.61 -7.91 2.57
C GLY A 190 -9.57 -8.65 3.48
N VAL A 191 -10.79 -8.92 3.00
CA VAL A 191 -11.79 -9.71 3.75
C VAL A 191 -11.27 -11.12 3.99
N GLN A 192 -10.66 -11.77 2.99
CA GLN A 192 -10.07 -13.10 3.16
C GLN A 192 -8.96 -13.10 4.23
N ALA A 193 -8.06 -12.12 4.20
CA ALA A 193 -7.01 -11.98 5.20
C ALA A 193 -7.56 -11.73 6.61
N TYR A 194 -8.59 -10.89 6.75
CA TYR A 194 -9.29 -10.69 8.03
C TYR A 194 -9.91 -12.00 8.55
N LEU A 195 -10.47 -12.83 7.67
CA LEU A 195 -11.04 -14.11 8.07
C LEU A 195 -9.98 -15.16 8.47
N VAL A 196 -8.76 -15.06 7.93
CA VAL A 196 -7.62 -15.89 8.36
C VAL A 196 -7.19 -15.52 9.79
N HIS A 197 -7.13 -14.23 10.11
CA HIS A 197 -6.76 -13.77 11.46
C HIS A 197 -7.59 -12.54 11.88
N PRO A 198 -8.78 -12.76 12.47
CA PRO A 198 -9.65 -11.68 12.89
C PRO A 198 -9.01 -10.84 13.99
N VAL A 199 -9.01 -9.53 13.79
CA VAL A 199 -8.38 -8.55 14.67
C VAL A 199 -9.38 -7.51 15.15
N ILE A 200 -9.13 -6.94 16.32
CA ILE A 200 -9.89 -5.80 16.82
C ILE A 200 -9.24 -4.53 16.28
N PHE A 201 -10.03 -3.63 15.69
CA PHE A 201 -9.52 -2.32 15.24
C PHE A 201 -9.33 -1.36 16.41
N GLY A 202 -8.24 -0.60 16.40
CA GLY A 202 -7.86 0.21 17.55
C GLY A 202 -6.54 0.96 17.34
N SER A 203 -6.03 1.52 18.44
CA SER A 203 -4.75 2.23 18.44
C SER A 203 -4.05 2.09 19.80
N ASN A 204 -2.74 2.27 19.82
CA ASN A 204 -2.00 2.42 21.08
C ASN A 204 -2.38 3.72 21.79
N SER A 205 -2.57 3.69 23.11
CA SER A 205 -2.92 4.85 23.93
C SER A 205 -1.68 5.66 24.37
N GLY A 206 -0.87 6.10 23.39
CA GLY A 206 0.29 6.99 23.62
C GLY A 206 1.54 6.35 24.21
N LYS A 207 1.60 5.01 24.33
CA LYS A 207 2.80 4.26 24.72
C LYS A 207 2.87 2.90 24.03
N GLY A 208 4.06 2.31 23.95
CA GLY A 208 4.21 0.94 23.44
C GLY A 208 3.37 -0.05 24.26
N ASN A 209 2.88 -1.12 23.60
CA ASN A 209 2.08 -2.19 24.22
C ASN A 209 0.83 -1.69 24.97
N SER A 210 0.12 -0.72 24.40
CA SER A 210 -1.09 -0.15 25.00
C SER A 210 -2.27 -0.12 24.01
N PHE A 211 -2.39 -1.17 23.21
CA PHE A 211 -3.43 -1.26 22.20
C PHE A 211 -4.81 -1.25 22.84
N THR A 212 -5.66 -0.34 22.38
CA THR A 212 -7.04 -0.21 22.81
C THR A 212 -7.95 -0.37 21.62
N GLY A 213 -8.82 -1.38 21.67
CA GLY A 213 -9.84 -1.59 20.64
C GLY A 213 -10.91 -0.50 20.71
N ARG A 214 -11.26 0.07 19.56
CA ARG A 214 -12.43 0.97 19.46
C ARG A 214 -13.68 0.11 19.43
N GLN A 215 -14.41 0.03 20.54
CA GLN A 215 -15.78 -0.47 20.52
C GLN A 215 -16.66 0.51 19.74
N ALA A 216 -17.65 -0.01 19.00
CA ALA A 216 -18.70 0.83 18.41
C ALA A 216 -19.27 1.73 19.52
N ALA A 217 -19.42 3.03 19.23
CA ALA A 217 -19.93 3.99 20.19
C ALA A 217 -21.22 3.43 20.83
N PRO A 218 -21.37 3.49 22.18
CA PRO A 218 -22.61 3.05 22.79
C PRO A 218 -23.75 3.82 22.13
N GLN A 219 -24.78 3.10 21.67
CA GLN A 219 -25.99 3.74 21.19
C GLN A 219 -26.44 4.70 22.28
N ARG A 220 -26.44 6.00 21.97
CA ARG A 220 -27.05 6.99 22.82
C ARG A 220 -28.51 6.57 22.94
N LYS A 221 -28.91 6.12 24.12
CA LYS A 221 -30.31 5.90 24.47
C LYS A 221 -31.07 7.21 24.41
#